data_AF-A0A4S4K7Z2-F1
#
_entry.id   AF-A0A4S4K7Z2-F1
#
_cell.length_a   1.000
_cell.length_b   1.000
_cell.length_c   1.000
_cell.angle_alpha   90.00
_cell.angle_beta   90.00
_cell.angle_gamma   90.00
#
_symmetry.space_group_name_H-M   'P 1'
#
loop_
_entity.id
_entity.type
_entity.pdbx_description
1 polymer ?
#
loop_
_entity_poly.entity_id
_entity_poly.type
_entity_poly.pdbx_seq_one_letter_code
_entity_poly.pdbx_strand_id
1 'polypeptide(L)'
;MVWLYGGGFLQGETFGTNASALVAESVIRGTPVIYVNFNYRVGPFGFPQGAEAEAQGALNLGIKDQVVALQWIKSNIAAFGGDPEKITVFGQSAGSISIALLYLNSGLENIVKSAIMESGFQSTVPMFNASMREPAWASFVNATPECSGTGESDTFSCLRRANLSTLVDSFNSVITSGLQSFPFAPVIDGPGGLIPALPSDLLAQGKFARVPFITGTVLDEGATELLEFFAILDRPDATQLDPSFIATADEIFILYPDDPALGSPFGTGNDTFGLDPEYKRICAITGDLAFQSLRRAWIEVATAVGVPAFGYIFTDPESVVASEPWLGVSHAYEVPYPADDELLDILRNVA
;
A
#
# COMPACT_ATOMS: atom_id res chain seq x y z
N MET A 1 -18.52 -6.29 4.80
CA MET A 1 -17.19 -5.65 4.83
C MET A 1 -16.22 -6.58 4.14
N VAL A 2 -15.40 -6.06 3.23
CA VAL A 2 -14.51 -6.84 2.37
C VAL A 2 -13.06 -6.42 2.61
N TRP A 3 -12.26 -7.31 3.16
CA TRP A 3 -10.87 -7.07 3.54
C TRP A 3 -9.88 -7.34 2.41
N LEU A 4 -8.95 -6.41 2.21
CA LEU A 4 -7.77 -6.54 1.37
C LEU A 4 -6.52 -6.48 2.26
N TYR A 5 -5.73 -7.56 2.29
CA TYR A 5 -4.54 -7.62 3.13
C TYR A 5 -3.39 -6.73 2.63
N GLY A 6 -2.49 -6.38 3.55
CA GLY A 6 -1.20 -5.73 3.25
C GLY A 6 -0.08 -6.70 2.93
N GLY A 7 1.16 -6.21 2.88
CA GLY A 7 2.35 -7.04 2.58
C GLY A 7 3.21 -6.52 1.41
N GLY A 8 3.20 -5.20 1.19
CA GLY A 8 4.08 -4.52 0.23
C GLY A 8 3.94 -4.98 -1.23
N PHE A 9 2.84 -5.66 -1.58
CA PHE A 9 2.64 -6.34 -2.87
C PHE A 9 3.57 -7.54 -3.13
N LEU A 10 4.37 -7.96 -2.14
CA LEU A 10 5.35 -9.04 -2.27
C LEU A 10 4.89 -10.33 -1.59
N GLN A 11 4.06 -10.20 -0.55
CA GLN A 11 3.55 -11.29 0.26
C GLN A 11 2.14 -10.97 0.75
N GLY A 12 1.56 -11.92 1.50
CA GLY A 12 0.24 -11.79 2.10
C GLY A 12 -0.68 -12.92 1.66
N GLU A 13 -1.53 -13.35 2.58
CA GLU A 13 -2.54 -14.36 2.35
C GLU A 13 -3.74 -14.12 3.25
N THR A 14 -4.87 -14.72 2.89
CA THR A 14 -6.09 -14.71 3.71
C THR A 14 -6.11 -15.80 4.78
N PHE A 15 -5.23 -16.79 4.66
CA PHE A 15 -5.11 -17.87 5.63
C PHE A 15 -4.63 -17.30 6.97
N GLY A 16 -5.38 -17.53 8.04
CA GLY A 16 -5.09 -16.99 9.37
C GLY A 16 -5.76 -15.65 9.69
N THR A 17 -6.40 -14.96 8.74
CA THR A 17 -7.21 -13.77 9.06
C THR A 17 -8.53 -14.18 9.71
N ASN A 18 -8.62 -14.09 11.04
CA ASN A 18 -9.83 -14.41 11.79
C ASN A 18 -10.60 -13.14 12.16
N ALA A 19 -11.74 -12.90 11.51
CA ALA A 19 -12.61 -11.76 11.79
C ALA A 19 -13.79 -12.08 12.74
N SER A 20 -13.71 -13.18 13.50
CA SER A 20 -14.83 -13.61 14.37
C SER A 20 -15.17 -12.58 15.43
N ALA A 21 -14.17 -11.91 16.02
CA ALA A 21 -14.38 -10.86 17.01
C ALA A 21 -15.10 -9.64 16.40
N LEU A 22 -14.62 -9.16 15.25
CA LEU A 22 -15.27 -8.08 14.49
C LEU A 22 -16.74 -8.41 14.16
N VAL A 23 -17.01 -9.63 13.70
CA VAL A 23 -18.38 -10.07 13.41
C VAL A 23 -19.21 -10.15 14.69
N ALA A 24 -18.67 -10.70 15.78
CA ALA A 24 -19.36 -10.80 17.06
C ALA A 24 -19.74 -9.42 17.61
N GLU A 25 -18.82 -8.45 17.59
CA GLU A 25 -19.14 -7.10 18.04
C GLU A 25 -20.20 -6.45 17.15
N SER A 26 -20.14 -6.65 15.83
CA SER A 26 -21.15 -6.11 14.93
C SER A 26 -22.57 -6.55 15.31
N VAL A 27 -22.71 -7.78 15.83
CA VAL A 27 -23.98 -8.32 16.34
C VAL A 27 -24.34 -7.65 17.68
N ILE A 28 -23.39 -7.56 18.61
CA ILE A 28 -23.60 -6.93 19.94
C ILE A 28 -24.05 -5.47 19.80
N ARG A 29 -23.41 -4.72 18.90
CA ARG A 29 -23.74 -3.33 18.58
C ARG A 29 -25.06 -3.17 17.82
N GLY A 30 -25.67 -4.25 17.34
CA GLY A 30 -26.94 -4.22 16.59
C GLY A 30 -26.81 -3.86 15.12
N THR A 31 -25.61 -3.96 14.55
CA THR A 31 -25.32 -3.72 13.12
C THR A 31 -24.58 -4.92 12.52
N PRO A 32 -25.19 -6.11 12.47
CA PRO A 32 -24.51 -7.33 12.07
C PRO A 32 -23.93 -7.22 10.66
N VAL A 33 -22.67 -7.62 10.48
CA VAL A 33 -21.99 -7.59 9.18
C VAL A 33 -21.60 -8.99 8.71
N ILE A 34 -21.51 -9.14 7.38
CA ILE A 34 -20.77 -10.24 6.76
C ILE A 34 -19.36 -9.76 6.49
N TYR A 35 -18.37 -10.53 6.93
CA TYR A 35 -16.97 -10.33 6.60
C TYR A 35 -16.57 -11.24 5.43
N VAL A 36 -15.84 -10.69 4.47
CA VAL A 36 -15.27 -11.41 3.32
C VAL A 36 -13.82 -11.01 3.17
N ASN A 37 -12.94 -11.97 2.91
CA ASN A 37 -11.58 -11.73 2.44
C ASN A 37 -11.32 -12.57 1.18
N PHE A 38 -10.30 -12.22 0.40
CA PHE A 38 -9.91 -12.96 -0.80
C PHE A 38 -8.42 -12.80 -1.09
N ASN A 39 -7.84 -13.78 -1.81
CA ASN A 39 -6.46 -13.70 -2.28
C ASN A 39 -6.36 -12.92 -3.60
N TYR A 40 -5.27 -12.18 -3.75
CA TYR A 40 -4.84 -11.58 -5.01
C TYR A 40 -3.36 -11.90 -5.25
N ARG A 41 -2.93 -11.99 -6.51
CA ARG A 41 -1.53 -12.32 -6.82
C ARG A 41 -0.59 -11.22 -6.35
N VAL A 42 0.56 -11.62 -5.82
CA VAL A 42 1.65 -10.76 -5.34
C VAL A 42 2.96 -11.07 -6.08
N GLY A 43 3.98 -10.26 -5.85
CA GLY A 43 5.31 -10.41 -6.44
C GLY A 43 5.28 -10.39 -7.97
N PRO A 44 6.20 -11.09 -8.65
CA PRO A 44 6.24 -11.14 -10.11
C PRO A 44 4.99 -11.78 -10.73
N PHE A 45 4.21 -12.53 -9.95
CA PHE A 45 2.99 -13.20 -10.42
C PHE A 45 1.79 -12.25 -10.54
N GLY A 46 1.75 -11.23 -9.66
CA GLY A 46 0.71 -10.20 -9.65
C GLY A 46 1.13 -8.91 -10.32
N PHE A 47 2.43 -8.62 -10.33
CA PHE A 47 2.96 -7.36 -10.84
C PHE A 47 4.15 -7.60 -11.78
N PRO A 48 3.94 -8.25 -12.94
CA PRO A 48 4.93 -8.22 -14.02
C PRO A 48 5.30 -6.79 -14.39
N GLN A 49 6.56 -6.57 -14.75
CA GLN A 49 7.12 -5.24 -15.03
C GLN A 49 7.73 -5.23 -16.43
N GLY A 50 8.09 -4.03 -16.91
CA GLY A 50 8.80 -3.87 -18.17
C GLY A 50 7.94 -3.83 -19.42
N ALA A 51 8.61 -3.62 -20.55
CA ALA A 51 8.00 -3.37 -21.85
C ALA A 51 7.21 -4.58 -22.39
N GLU A 52 7.68 -5.81 -22.14
CA GLU A 52 6.95 -7.02 -22.55
C GLU A 52 5.61 -7.12 -21.82
N ALA A 53 5.59 -6.82 -20.51
CA ALA A 53 4.38 -6.86 -19.71
C ALA A 53 3.37 -5.78 -20.15
N GLU A 54 3.84 -4.58 -20.49
CA GLU A 54 3.03 -3.52 -21.07
C GLU A 54 2.42 -3.96 -22.41
N ALA A 55 3.25 -4.47 -23.34
CA ALA A 55 2.82 -4.91 -24.66
C ALA A 55 1.79 -6.06 -24.61
N GLN A 56 1.87 -6.94 -23.61
CA GLN A 56 0.91 -8.03 -23.39
C GLN A 56 -0.33 -7.62 -22.58
N GLY A 57 -0.44 -6.37 -22.11
CA GLY A 57 -1.52 -5.95 -21.21
C GLY A 57 -1.50 -6.64 -19.85
N ALA A 58 -0.34 -7.13 -19.44
CA ALA A 58 -0.10 -7.95 -18.26
C ALA A 58 0.36 -7.14 -17.03
N LEU A 59 0.30 -5.81 -17.10
CA LEU A 59 0.54 -4.95 -15.92
C LEU A 59 -0.62 -5.04 -14.92
N ASN A 60 -0.31 -4.80 -13.64
CA ASN A 60 -1.27 -4.68 -12.54
C ASN A 60 -2.23 -5.88 -12.37
N LEU A 61 -1.78 -7.11 -12.63
CA LEU A 61 -2.63 -8.30 -12.51
C LEU A 61 -3.19 -8.49 -11.09
N GLY A 62 -2.40 -8.18 -10.04
CA GLY A 62 -2.85 -8.24 -8.65
C GLY A 62 -4.01 -7.29 -8.36
N ILE A 63 -4.00 -6.07 -8.91
CA ILE A 63 -5.13 -5.14 -8.77
C ILE A 63 -6.33 -5.61 -9.60
N LYS A 64 -6.09 -6.16 -10.79
CA LYS A 64 -7.15 -6.76 -11.63
C LYS A 64 -7.83 -7.95 -10.92
N ASP A 65 -7.08 -8.76 -10.19
CA ASP A 65 -7.64 -9.84 -9.37
C ASP A 65 -8.62 -9.30 -8.32
N GLN A 66 -8.27 -8.19 -7.67
CA GLN A 66 -9.13 -7.54 -6.68
C GLN A 66 -10.42 -7.00 -7.31
N VAL A 67 -10.35 -6.39 -8.50
CA VAL A 67 -11.56 -5.96 -9.23
C VAL A 67 -12.48 -7.14 -9.51
N VAL A 68 -11.93 -8.25 -10.00
CA VAL A 68 -12.70 -9.47 -10.30
C VAL A 68 -13.32 -10.05 -9.03
N ALA A 69 -12.57 -10.10 -7.92
CA ALA A 69 -13.08 -10.57 -6.63
C ALA A 69 -14.23 -9.69 -6.13
N LEU A 70 -14.11 -8.36 -6.21
CA LEU A 70 -15.17 -7.45 -5.79
C LEU A 70 -16.42 -7.57 -6.67
N GLN A 71 -16.26 -7.76 -7.98
CA GLN A 71 -17.38 -8.04 -8.89
C GLN A 71 -18.07 -9.38 -8.56
N TRP A 72 -17.29 -10.41 -8.22
CA TRP A 72 -17.83 -11.69 -7.77
C TRP A 72 -18.62 -11.51 -6.47
N ILE A 73 -18.08 -10.78 -5.49
CA ILE A 73 -18.76 -10.49 -4.23
C ILE A 73 -20.08 -9.76 -4.51
N LYS A 74 -20.06 -8.68 -5.29
CA LYS A 74 -21.29 -7.95 -5.64
C LYS A 74 -22.34 -8.84 -6.30
N SER A 75 -21.91 -9.78 -7.16
CA SER A 75 -22.84 -10.66 -7.88
C SER A 75 -23.39 -11.82 -7.04
N ASN A 76 -22.68 -12.23 -5.98
CA ASN A 76 -22.97 -13.49 -5.28
C ASN A 76 -23.28 -13.34 -3.78
N ILE A 77 -22.93 -12.21 -3.14
CA ILE A 77 -22.99 -12.10 -1.67
C ILE A 77 -24.43 -12.21 -1.12
N ALA A 78 -25.44 -11.92 -1.94
CA ALA A 78 -26.85 -12.12 -1.61
C ALA A 78 -27.19 -13.57 -1.24
N ALA A 79 -26.54 -14.55 -1.89
CA ALA A 79 -26.74 -15.97 -1.57
C ALA A 79 -26.20 -16.35 -0.17
N PHE A 80 -25.30 -15.54 0.38
CA PHE A 80 -24.73 -15.69 1.72
C PHE A 80 -25.45 -14.82 2.76
N GLY A 81 -26.52 -14.12 2.37
CA GLY A 81 -27.29 -13.23 3.24
C GLY A 81 -26.79 -11.78 3.29
N GLY A 82 -25.83 -11.40 2.44
CA GLY A 82 -25.31 -10.04 2.38
C GLY A 82 -26.10 -9.13 1.45
N ASP A 83 -26.00 -7.83 1.66
CA ASP A 83 -26.60 -6.81 0.79
C ASP A 83 -25.55 -6.32 -0.24
N PRO A 84 -25.70 -6.62 -1.54
CA PRO A 84 -24.74 -6.22 -2.57
C PRO A 84 -24.66 -4.70 -2.79
N GLU A 85 -25.61 -3.92 -2.26
CA GLU A 85 -25.62 -2.45 -2.34
C GLU A 85 -24.97 -1.78 -1.11
N LYS A 86 -24.51 -2.57 -0.13
CA LYS A 86 -23.87 -2.09 1.11
C LYS A 86 -22.48 -2.67 1.31
N ILE A 87 -21.74 -2.86 0.22
CA ILE A 87 -20.37 -3.36 0.27
C ILE A 87 -19.43 -2.24 0.74
N THR A 88 -18.76 -2.44 1.88
CA THR A 88 -17.64 -1.60 2.32
C THR A 88 -16.34 -2.37 2.14
N VAL A 89 -15.40 -1.83 1.37
CA VAL A 89 -14.04 -2.36 1.27
C VAL A 89 -13.16 -1.75 2.34
N PHE A 90 -12.23 -2.52 2.88
CA PHE A 90 -11.22 -2.01 3.78
C PHE A 90 -9.93 -2.80 3.67
N GLY A 91 -8.81 -2.18 4.02
CA GLY A 91 -7.51 -2.79 3.87
C GLY A 91 -6.43 -1.95 4.52
N GLN A 92 -5.30 -2.60 4.77
CA GLN A 92 -4.14 -2.01 5.41
C GLN A 92 -2.91 -2.05 4.47
N SER A 93 -2.04 -1.05 4.54
CA SER A 93 -0.78 -0.99 3.75
C SER A 93 -1.04 -1.20 2.26
N ALA A 94 -0.41 -2.20 1.63
CA ALA A 94 -0.66 -2.58 0.24
C ALA A 94 -2.15 -2.84 -0.10
N GLY A 95 -2.95 -3.31 0.86
CA GLY A 95 -4.39 -3.44 0.71
C GLY A 95 -5.11 -2.09 0.70
N SER A 96 -4.68 -1.15 1.55
CA SER A 96 -5.16 0.24 1.53
C SER A 96 -4.74 0.97 0.24
N ILE A 97 -3.48 0.83 -0.17
CA ILE A 97 -2.95 1.35 -1.45
C ILE A 97 -3.78 0.80 -2.60
N SER A 98 -4.07 -0.51 -2.59
CA SER A 98 -4.93 -1.14 -3.59
C SER A 98 -6.30 -0.49 -3.68
N ILE A 99 -6.99 -0.30 -2.54
CA ILE A 99 -8.27 0.40 -2.49
C ILE A 99 -8.14 1.81 -3.05
N ALA A 100 -7.12 2.55 -2.63
CA ALA A 100 -6.84 3.89 -3.09
C ALA A 100 -6.65 3.93 -4.62
N LEU A 101 -5.95 2.95 -5.22
CA LEU A 101 -5.78 2.83 -6.66
C LEU A 101 -7.07 2.49 -7.39
N LEU A 102 -7.97 1.70 -6.77
CA LEU A 102 -9.29 1.42 -7.33
C LEU A 102 -10.14 2.69 -7.46
N TYR A 103 -9.90 3.75 -6.69
CA TYR A 103 -10.59 5.03 -6.87
C TYR A 103 -10.27 5.70 -8.22
N LEU A 104 -9.19 5.34 -8.91
CA LEU A 104 -8.75 6.03 -10.12
C LEU A 104 -9.61 5.70 -11.34
N ASN A 105 -9.50 4.47 -11.88
CA ASN A 105 -10.20 4.08 -13.11
C ASN A 105 -10.76 2.65 -13.09
N SER A 106 -11.12 2.11 -11.91
CA SER A 106 -11.64 0.73 -11.80
C SER A 106 -13.17 0.61 -11.93
N GLY A 107 -13.90 1.73 -11.89
CA GLY A 107 -15.37 1.73 -11.77
C GLY A 107 -15.88 1.42 -10.36
N LEU A 108 -15.06 1.66 -9.33
CA LEU A 108 -15.32 1.36 -7.91
C LEU A 108 -16.71 1.81 -7.41
N GLU A 109 -17.20 2.97 -7.85
CA GLU A 109 -18.52 3.51 -7.49
C GLU A 109 -19.69 2.56 -7.80
N ASN A 110 -19.52 1.71 -8.81
CA ASN A 110 -20.55 0.75 -9.21
C ASN A 110 -20.50 -0.54 -8.36
N ILE A 111 -19.43 -0.73 -7.59
CA ILE A 111 -19.14 -1.99 -6.90
C ILE A 111 -19.32 -1.85 -5.38
N VAL A 112 -18.87 -0.73 -4.81
CA VAL A 112 -18.84 -0.53 -3.35
C VAL A 112 -19.58 0.73 -2.93
N LYS A 113 -20.05 0.74 -1.69
CA LYS A 113 -20.76 1.85 -1.07
C LYS A 113 -19.85 2.78 -0.27
N SER A 114 -18.80 2.24 0.34
CA SER A 114 -17.82 3.01 1.12
C SER A 114 -16.48 2.29 1.20
N ALA A 115 -15.44 3.00 1.64
CA ALA A 115 -14.11 2.44 1.86
C ALA A 115 -13.52 2.81 3.23
N ILE A 116 -12.61 1.99 3.75
CA ILE A 116 -11.73 2.31 4.87
C ILE A 116 -10.29 2.03 4.42
N MET A 117 -9.41 3.01 4.56
CA MET A 117 -8.02 2.96 4.08
C MET A 117 -7.06 3.18 5.24
N GLU A 118 -6.44 2.10 5.71
CA GLU A 118 -5.56 2.06 6.87
C GLU A 118 -4.10 2.10 6.38
N SER A 119 -3.43 3.23 6.56
CA SER A 119 -1.99 3.35 6.36
C SER A 119 -1.56 3.03 4.92
N GLY A 120 -2.22 3.62 3.91
CA GLY A 120 -1.82 3.45 2.50
C GLY A 120 -2.68 4.20 1.48
N PHE A 121 -2.02 4.81 0.49
CA PHE A 121 -2.60 5.74 -0.49
C PHE A 121 -2.05 5.50 -1.89
N GLN A 122 -2.62 6.16 -2.92
CA GLN A 122 -2.26 5.92 -4.33
C GLN A 122 -0.79 6.14 -4.65
N SER A 123 -0.10 6.96 -3.85
CA SER A 123 1.31 7.32 -4.05
C SER A 123 2.20 6.92 -2.87
N THR A 124 1.72 6.09 -1.94
CA THR A 124 2.55 5.56 -0.84
C THR A 124 3.71 4.75 -1.39
N VAL A 125 3.45 3.90 -2.38
CA VAL A 125 4.51 3.34 -3.21
C VAL A 125 4.74 4.30 -4.39
N PRO A 126 5.99 4.73 -4.65
CA PRO A 126 6.31 5.56 -5.80
C PRO A 126 5.76 4.97 -7.11
N MET A 127 5.04 5.81 -7.85
CA MET A 127 4.31 5.39 -9.04
C MET A 127 5.09 5.77 -10.31
N PHE A 128 5.40 4.76 -11.12
CA PHE A 128 6.20 4.91 -12.33
C PHE A 128 5.59 4.13 -13.50
N ASN A 129 6.09 4.39 -14.71
CA ASN A 129 5.83 3.52 -15.85
C ASN A 129 6.53 2.16 -15.66
N ALA A 130 6.01 1.11 -16.31
CA ALA A 130 6.53 -0.25 -16.23
C ALA A 130 8.04 -0.37 -16.54
N SER A 131 8.58 0.47 -17.44
CA SER A 131 10.00 0.47 -17.81
C SER A 131 10.94 0.80 -16.65
N MET A 132 10.49 1.55 -15.63
CA MET A 132 11.32 1.88 -14.47
C MET A 132 11.69 0.66 -13.61
N ARG A 133 10.93 -0.43 -13.72
CA ARG A 133 11.15 -1.70 -13.00
C ARG A 133 11.59 -2.85 -13.93
N GLU A 134 11.99 -2.53 -15.17
CA GLU A 134 12.61 -3.52 -16.09
C GLU A 134 13.81 -4.25 -15.44
N PRO A 135 14.72 -3.58 -14.68
CA PRO A 135 15.83 -4.28 -14.04
C PRO A 135 15.40 -5.35 -13.03
N ALA A 136 14.32 -5.10 -12.28
CA ALA A 136 13.76 -6.08 -11.35
C ALA A 136 13.18 -7.30 -12.09
N TRP A 137 12.48 -7.08 -13.21
CA TRP A 137 11.98 -8.15 -14.06
C TRP A 137 13.10 -8.98 -14.68
N ALA A 138 14.10 -8.32 -15.26
CA ALA A 138 15.27 -8.98 -15.83
C ALA A 138 16.05 -9.78 -14.77
N SER A 139 16.18 -9.25 -13.55
CA SER A 139 16.79 -9.96 -12.42
C SER A 139 16.02 -11.24 -12.06
N PHE A 140 14.69 -11.17 -12.03
CA PHE A 140 13.84 -12.35 -11.80
C PHE A 140 13.98 -13.41 -12.89
N VAL A 141 13.97 -12.99 -14.16
CA VAL A 141 14.17 -13.88 -15.32
C VAL A 141 15.55 -14.53 -15.27
N ASN A 142 16.61 -13.76 -15.00
CA ASN A 142 17.98 -14.26 -14.92
C ASN A 142 18.21 -15.17 -13.72
N ALA A 143 17.53 -14.90 -12.60
CA ALA A 143 17.55 -15.75 -11.42
C ALA A 143 16.76 -17.06 -11.62
N THR A 144 15.98 -17.18 -12.70
CA THR A 144 15.27 -18.41 -13.10
C THR A 144 16.15 -19.18 -14.09
N PRO A 145 16.88 -20.25 -13.70
CA PRO A 145 17.83 -20.94 -14.56
C PRO A 145 17.25 -21.41 -15.90
N GLU A 146 15.99 -21.84 -15.94
CA GLU A 146 15.30 -22.25 -17.16
C GLU A 146 15.09 -21.10 -18.16
N CYS A 147 15.14 -19.86 -17.68
CA CYS A 147 14.87 -18.64 -18.44
C CYS A 147 16.05 -17.69 -18.54
N SER A 148 17.17 -18.01 -17.91
CA SER A 148 18.39 -17.20 -18.00
C SER A 148 18.85 -17.07 -19.45
N GLY A 149 19.03 -15.84 -19.92
CA GLY A 149 19.39 -15.55 -21.31
C GLY A 149 18.23 -15.59 -22.31
N THR A 150 16.98 -15.68 -21.86
CA THR A 150 15.80 -15.47 -22.72
C THR A 150 15.78 -14.03 -23.22
N GLY A 151 15.39 -13.82 -24.48
CA GLY A 151 15.21 -12.48 -25.03
C GLY A 151 14.10 -11.72 -24.31
N GLU A 152 14.22 -10.39 -24.25
CA GLU A 152 13.31 -9.50 -23.52
C GLU A 152 11.84 -9.59 -23.99
N SER A 153 11.57 -10.11 -25.19
CA SER A 153 10.22 -10.30 -25.73
C SER A 153 9.62 -11.69 -25.50
N ASP A 154 10.35 -12.62 -24.89
CA ASP A 154 9.97 -14.03 -24.74
C ASP A 154 9.93 -14.49 -23.27
N THR A 155 10.11 -13.58 -22.32
CA THR A 155 10.29 -13.92 -20.90
C THR A 155 9.03 -14.58 -20.33
N PHE A 156 7.83 -14.12 -20.69
CA PHE A 156 6.58 -14.70 -20.19
C PHE A 156 6.38 -16.14 -20.64
N SER A 157 6.72 -16.45 -21.90
CA SER A 157 6.60 -17.80 -22.45
C SER A 157 7.56 -18.78 -21.75
N CYS A 158 8.75 -18.30 -21.39
CA CYS A 158 9.68 -19.10 -20.61
C CYS A 158 9.18 -19.29 -19.16
N LEU A 159 8.86 -18.20 -18.46
CA LEU A 159 8.47 -18.24 -17.04
C LEU A 159 7.24 -19.11 -16.80
N ARG A 160 6.26 -19.12 -17.73
CA ARG A 160 5.08 -20.00 -17.65
C ARG A 160 5.40 -21.49 -17.75
N ARG A 161 6.57 -21.86 -18.27
CA ARG A 161 7.05 -23.25 -18.38
C ARG A 161 8.06 -23.63 -17.30
N ALA A 162 8.58 -22.67 -16.55
CA ALA A 162 9.52 -22.90 -15.47
C ALA A 162 8.84 -23.60 -14.28
N ASN A 163 9.64 -24.27 -13.45
CA ASN A 163 9.12 -24.93 -12.27
C ASN A 163 8.73 -23.90 -11.19
N LEU A 164 7.61 -24.15 -10.50
CA LEU A 164 7.12 -23.24 -9.47
C LEU A 164 8.14 -23.04 -8.33
N SER A 165 8.80 -24.10 -7.87
CA SER A 165 9.83 -23.99 -6.83
C SER A 165 10.96 -23.06 -7.26
N THR A 166 11.39 -23.19 -8.52
CA THR A 166 12.42 -22.32 -9.08
C THR A 166 11.96 -20.87 -9.12
N LEU A 167 10.73 -20.60 -9.59
CA LEU A 167 10.17 -19.25 -9.62
C LEU A 167 10.09 -18.63 -8.21
N VAL A 168 9.72 -19.40 -7.19
CA VAL A 168 9.68 -18.91 -5.81
C VAL A 168 11.09 -18.61 -5.29
N ASP A 169 12.07 -19.47 -5.55
CA ASP A 169 13.47 -19.25 -5.16
C ASP A 169 14.06 -18.02 -5.87
N SER A 170 13.79 -17.86 -7.16
CA SER A 170 14.20 -16.69 -7.96
C SER A 170 13.58 -15.40 -7.42
N PHE A 171 12.29 -15.44 -7.06
CA PHE A 171 11.61 -14.31 -6.44
C PHE A 171 12.26 -13.91 -5.11
N ASN A 172 12.49 -14.88 -4.21
CA ASN A 172 13.14 -14.64 -2.92
C ASN A 172 14.57 -14.08 -3.07
N SER A 173 15.30 -14.53 -4.09
CA SER A 173 16.63 -14.00 -4.43
C SER A 173 16.57 -12.52 -4.81
N VAL A 174 15.60 -12.11 -5.65
CA VAL A 174 15.42 -10.70 -6.01
C VAL A 174 15.10 -9.84 -4.80
N ILE A 175 14.19 -10.29 -3.92
CA ILE A 175 13.85 -9.53 -2.70
C ILE A 175 15.06 -9.40 -1.78
N THR A 176 15.79 -10.50 -1.57
CA THR A 176 16.97 -10.51 -0.69
C THR A 176 18.12 -9.67 -1.22
N SER A 177 18.23 -9.52 -2.55
CA SER A 177 19.28 -8.70 -3.17
C SER A 177 19.16 -7.21 -2.84
N GLY A 178 17.96 -6.74 -2.46
CA GLY A 178 17.71 -5.32 -2.20
C GLY A 178 17.94 -4.41 -3.42
N LEU A 179 17.95 -4.98 -4.64
CA LEU A 179 18.27 -4.26 -5.87
C LEU A 179 17.42 -2.99 -6.06
N GLN A 180 16.15 -3.08 -5.68
CA GLN A 180 15.18 -2.00 -5.75
C GLN A 180 14.11 -2.26 -4.69
N SER A 181 13.58 -1.21 -4.06
CA SER A 181 12.44 -1.41 -3.15
C SER A 181 11.17 -1.57 -3.99
N PHE A 182 10.20 -2.32 -3.48
CA PHE A 182 8.97 -2.65 -4.22
C PHE A 182 9.25 -3.10 -5.68
N PRO A 183 10.12 -4.11 -5.90
CA PRO A 183 10.53 -4.53 -7.24
C PRO A 183 9.36 -5.03 -8.10
N PHE A 184 8.29 -5.48 -7.45
CA PHE A 184 7.03 -5.88 -8.07
C PHE A 184 5.87 -5.18 -7.36
N ALA A 185 5.38 -4.10 -7.95
CA ALA A 185 4.32 -3.29 -7.38
C ALA A 185 3.49 -2.62 -8.51
N PRO A 186 2.36 -1.97 -8.19
CA PRO A 186 1.56 -1.27 -9.18
C PRO A 186 2.36 -0.25 -9.99
N VAL A 187 1.99 -0.10 -11.26
CA VAL A 187 2.61 0.84 -12.21
C VAL A 187 1.54 1.54 -13.04
N ILE A 188 1.91 2.67 -13.65
CA ILE A 188 1.09 3.36 -14.64
C ILE A 188 0.94 2.44 -15.85
N ASP A 189 -0.31 2.09 -16.20
CA ASP A 189 -0.65 1.19 -17.32
C ASP A 189 -1.35 1.92 -18.47
N GLY A 190 -1.25 3.25 -18.47
CA GLY A 190 -1.56 4.11 -19.60
C GLY A 190 -3.06 4.31 -19.88
N PRO A 191 -3.40 5.08 -20.92
CA PRO A 191 -4.78 5.43 -21.23
C PRO A 191 -5.68 4.20 -21.38
N GLY A 192 -6.73 4.11 -20.57
CA GLY A 192 -7.67 2.98 -20.56
C GLY A 192 -7.27 1.83 -19.63
N GLY A 193 -6.08 1.87 -19.03
CA GLY A 193 -5.66 1.00 -17.93
C GLY A 193 -6.30 1.37 -16.59
N LEU A 194 -5.98 0.61 -15.54
CA LEU A 194 -6.51 0.82 -14.20
C LEU A 194 -5.89 2.05 -13.51
N ILE A 195 -4.62 2.32 -13.81
CA ILE A 195 -3.81 3.44 -13.30
C ILE A 195 -3.36 4.24 -14.54
N PRO A 196 -4.24 5.06 -15.12
CA PRO A 196 -4.01 5.60 -16.46
C PRO A 196 -2.96 6.72 -16.54
N ALA A 197 -2.65 7.35 -15.41
CA ALA A 197 -1.68 8.43 -15.28
C ALA A 197 -1.21 8.52 -13.82
N LEU A 198 -0.35 9.49 -13.52
CA LEU A 198 0.06 9.79 -12.15
C LEU A 198 -1.17 10.05 -11.27
N PRO A 199 -1.27 9.43 -10.08
CA PRO A 199 -2.38 9.69 -9.17
C PRO A 199 -2.54 11.18 -8.85
N SER A 200 -1.45 11.91 -8.59
CA SER A 200 -1.48 13.36 -8.35
C SER A 200 -2.22 14.14 -9.45
N ASP A 201 -2.01 13.77 -10.71
CA ASP A 201 -2.64 14.43 -11.86
C ASP A 201 -4.14 14.10 -11.94
N LEU A 202 -4.50 12.83 -11.70
CA LEU A 202 -5.89 12.38 -11.72
C LEU A 202 -6.70 13.06 -10.62
N LEU A 203 -6.10 13.23 -9.44
CA LEU A 203 -6.73 13.91 -8.31
C LEU A 203 -6.87 15.41 -8.51
N ALA A 204 -5.84 16.07 -9.03
CA ALA A 204 -5.93 17.49 -9.39
C ALA A 204 -7.02 17.74 -10.46
N GLN A 205 -7.26 16.78 -11.35
CA GLN A 205 -8.32 16.83 -12.36
C GLN A 205 -9.70 16.40 -11.83
N GLY A 206 -9.81 15.99 -10.56
CA GLY A 206 -11.06 15.48 -9.99
C GLY A 206 -11.51 14.13 -10.55
N LYS A 207 -10.61 13.38 -11.21
CA LYS A 207 -10.85 12.07 -11.84
C LYS A 207 -10.61 10.93 -10.84
N PHE A 208 -11.59 10.74 -9.96
CA PHE A 208 -11.62 9.63 -9.01
C PHE A 208 -13.06 9.32 -8.61
N ALA A 209 -13.28 8.11 -8.11
CA ALA A 209 -14.56 7.63 -7.61
C ALA A 209 -15.08 8.47 -6.43
N ARG A 210 -16.34 8.86 -6.48
CA ARG A 210 -17.11 9.58 -5.45
C ARG A 210 -17.68 8.62 -4.40
N VAL A 211 -16.82 7.74 -3.88
CA VAL A 211 -17.16 6.81 -2.79
C VAL A 211 -16.76 7.45 -1.46
N PRO A 212 -17.67 7.55 -0.47
CA PRO A 212 -17.31 8.01 0.88
C PRO A 212 -16.28 7.10 1.55
N PHE A 213 -15.36 7.67 2.32
CA PHE A 213 -14.32 6.88 2.98
C PHE A 213 -13.93 7.35 4.38
N ILE A 214 -13.38 6.41 5.14
CA ILE A 214 -12.54 6.66 6.31
C ILE A 214 -11.10 6.39 5.90
N THR A 215 -10.17 7.21 6.36
CA THR A 215 -8.75 6.91 6.17
C THR A 215 -7.93 7.34 7.38
N GLY A 216 -6.89 6.57 7.68
CA GLY A 216 -5.99 6.92 8.76
C GLY A 216 -4.59 6.39 8.55
N THR A 217 -3.75 6.74 9.50
CA THR A 217 -2.35 6.38 9.58
C THR A 217 -2.03 6.13 11.05
N VAL A 218 -0.96 5.39 11.33
CA VAL A 218 -0.37 5.37 12.67
C VAL A 218 0.49 6.61 12.90
N LEU A 219 0.92 6.84 14.14
CA LEU A 219 1.76 7.99 14.48
C LEU A 219 3.15 7.88 13.83
N ASP A 220 3.76 6.69 13.86
CA ASP A 220 5.17 6.47 13.54
C ASP A 220 5.37 5.56 12.32
N GLU A 221 4.64 5.86 11.23
CA GLU A 221 4.65 5.09 9.97
C GLU A 221 6.07 4.83 9.42
N GLY A 222 6.93 5.84 9.47
CA GLY A 222 8.27 5.78 8.87
C GLY A 222 9.30 5.02 9.70
N ALA A 223 8.94 4.50 10.88
CA ALA A 223 9.88 3.76 11.74
C ALA A 223 10.20 2.35 11.21
N THR A 224 9.25 1.70 10.52
CA THR A 224 9.43 0.40 9.84
C THR A 224 9.55 0.52 8.33
N GLU A 225 8.84 1.48 7.73
CA GLU A 225 8.76 1.66 6.29
C GLU A 225 9.87 2.60 5.83
N LEU A 226 11.13 2.17 5.81
CA LEU A 226 12.22 2.97 5.24
C LEU A 226 12.06 3.04 3.72
N LEU A 227 11.34 4.04 3.21
CA LEU A 227 11.13 4.24 1.78
C LEU A 227 12.41 4.57 1.02
N GLU A 228 12.32 4.33 -0.28
CA GLU A 228 13.31 4.61 -1.33
C GLU A 228 13.88 6.03 -1.36
N PHE A 229 13.40 6.98 -0.56
CA PHE A 229 13.89 8.37 -0.58
C PHE A 229 15.43 8.44 -0.44
N PHE A 230 16.01 7.60 0.42
CA PHE A 230 17.48 7.48 0.55
C PHE A 230 18.11 6.51 -0.46
N ALA A 231 17.39 5.47 -0.89
CA ALA A 231 17.88 4.57 -1.94
C ALA A 231 18.00 5.26 -3.32
N ILE A 232 17.16 6.26 -3.60
CA ILE A 232 17.24 7.14 -4.79
C ILE A 232 18.51 8.00 -4.72
N LEU A 233 18.88 8.49 -3.53
CA LEU A 233 20.12 9.24 -3.30
C LEU A 233 21.37 8.34 -3.38
N ASP A 234 21.26 7.06 -3.04
CA ASP A 234 22.35 6.07 -3.08
C ASP A 234 22.47 5.31 -4.43
N ARG A 235 21.69 5.66 -5.46
CA ARG A 235 21.83 5.02 -6.78
C ARG A 235 23.13 5.44 -7.47
N PRO A 236 23.84 4.53 -8.17
CA PRO A 236 25.05 4.88 -8.93
C PRO A 236 24.81 5.94 -10.03
N ASP A 237 23.57 6.10 -10.47
CA ASP A 237 23.04 7.08 -11.41
C ASP A 237 22.55 8.39 -10.75
N ALA A 238 22.66 8.53 -9.42
CA ALA A 238 22.41 9.78 -8.68
C ALA A 238 23.34 10.94 -9.07
N THR A 239 24.36 10.66 -9.88
CA THR A 239 25.22 11.68 -10.50
C THR A 239 24.48 12.61 -11.48
N GLN A 240 23.22 12.32 -11.83
CA GLN A 240 22.35 13.17 -12.66
C GLN A 240 20.97 13.43 -12.03
N LEU A 241 20.88 13.59 -10.70
CA LEU A 241 19.63 14.02 -10.08
C LEU A 241 19.21 15.39 -10.64
N ASP A 242 17.93 15.50 -11.01
CA ASP A 242 17.33 16.74 -11.50
C ASP A 242 17.59 17.86 -10.47
N PRO A 243 18.12 19.04 -10.87
CA PRO A 243 18.32 20.15 -9.94
C PRO A 243 17.07 20.54 -9.13
N SER A 244 15.88 20.35 -9.69
CA SER A 244 14.61 20.56 -8.98
C SER A 244 14.35 19.51 -7.90
N PHE A 245 14.78 18.26 -8.12
CA PHE A 245 14.74 17.22 -7.10
C PHE A 245 15.69 17.55 -5.95
N ILE A 246 16.91 17.99 -6.25
CA ILE A 246 17.90 18.41 -5.24
C ILE A 246 17.34 19.58 -4.42
N ALA A 247 16.80 20.61 -5.07
CA ALA A 247 16.22 21.76 -4.39
C ALA A 247 15.03 21.36 -3.49
N THR A 248 14.21 20.41 -3.94
CA THR A 248 13.09 19.87 -3.13
C THR A 248 13.61 19.09 -1.93
N ALA A 249 14.64 18.27 -2.10
CA ALA A 249 15.27 17.53 -1.00
C ALA A 249 15.89 18.48 0.03
N ASP A 250 16.58 19.53 -0.42
CA ASP A 250 17.13 20.56 0.47
C ASP A 250 16.02 21.27 1.26
N GLU A 251 14.90 21.59 0.62
CA GLU A 251 13.74 22.18 1.29
C GLU A 251 13.14 21.22 2.33
N ILE A 252 13.02 19.94 2.03
CA ILE A 252 12.59 18.92 3.01
C ILE A 252 13.53 18.90 4.20
N PHE A 253 14.86 18.89 4.00
CA PHE A 253 15.80 18.92 5.11
C PHE A 253 15.77 20.22 5.93
N ILE A 254 15.35 21.34 5.34
CA ILE A 254 15.11 22.58 6.10
C ILE A 254 13.85 22.46 6.95
N LEU A 255 12.78 21.85 6.42
CA LEU A 255 11.50 21.67 7.12
C LEU A 255 11.58 20.63 8.25
N TYR A 256 12.44 19.62 8.10
CA TYR A 256 12.74 18.62 9.11
C TYR A 256 14.16 18.86 9.60
N PRO A 257 14.39 19.67 10.65
CA PRO A 257 15.74 19.91 11.16
C PRO A 257 16.32 18.63 11.80
N ASP A 258 17.65 18.56 11.87
CA ASP A 258 18.37 17.55 12.66
C ASP A 258 18.23 17.87 14.17
N ASP A 259 17.01 17.64 14.68
CA ASP A 259 16.65 17.73 16.10
C ASP A 259 15.87 16.46 16.47
N PRO A 260 16.50 15.52 17.21
CA PRO A 260 15.87 14.27 17.61
C PRO A 260 14.55 14.45 18.38
N ALA A 261 14.33 15.58 19.08
CA ALA A 261 13.07 15.85 19.77
C ALA A 261 11.88 16.01 18.81
N LEU A 262 12.14 16.38 17.56
CA LEU A 262 11.12 16.62 16.53
C LEU A 262 10.89 15.42 15.61
N GLY A 263 11.73 14.39 15.69
CA GLY A 263 11.62 13.20 14.85
C GLY A 263 10.73 12.07 15.41
N SER A 264 10.47 11.07 14.57
CA SER A 264 9.70 9.86 14.91
C SER A 264 10.63 8.75 15.44
N PRO A 265 10.30 7.98 16.50
CA PRO A 265 9.05 7.98 17.27
C PRO A 265 8.72 9.32 17.93
N PHE A 266 7.54 9.86 17.63
CA PHE A 266 7.16 11.21 18.06
C PHE A 266 6.89 11.22 19.57
N GLY A 267 7.21 12.33 20.24
CA GLY A 267 6.96 12.47 21.69
C GLY A 267 7.97 11.75 22.61
N THR A 268 9.07 11.23 22.07
CA THR A 268 10.11 10.52 22.84
C THR A 268 11.33 11.39 23.19
N GLY A 269 11.25 12.71 22.93
CA GLY A 269 12.34 13.64 23.21
C GLY A 269 13.62 13.31 22.45
N ASN A 270 14.78 13.50 23.08
CA ASN A 270 16.09 13.28 22.45
C ASN A 270 16.57 11.82 22.48
N ASP A 271 15.72 10.87 22.89
CA ASP A 271 16.11 9.46 22.92
C ASP A 271 16.18 8.90 21.49
N THR A 272 17.39 8.57 21.02
CA THR A 272 17.62 7.94 19.71
C THR A 272 17.63 6.41 19.81
N PHE A 273 17.37 5.84 20.98
CA PHE A 273 17.34 4.39 21.21
C PHE A 273 18.67 3.69 20.88
N GLY A 274 19.77 4.43 20.89
CA GLY A 274 21.10 3.94 20.49
C GLY A 274 21.30 3.78 18.99
N LEU A 275 20.37 4.28 18.17
CA LEU A 275 20.45 4.33 16.70
C LEU A 275 21.16 5.60 16.22
N ASP A 276 21.30 5.71 14.90
CA ASP A 276 21.90 6.86 14.23
C ASP A 276 21.21 8.18 14.65
N PRO A 277 21.95 9.29 14.87
CA PRO A 277 21.35 10.58 15.21
C PRO A 277 20.25 11.05 14.23
N GLU A 278 20.39 10.75 12.94
CA GLU A 278 19.43 11.12 11.91
C GLU A 278 18.23 10.16 11.83
N TYR A 279 18.28 9.01 12.53
CA TYR A 279 17.23 7.98 12.49
C TYR A 279 15.83 8.59 12.64
N LYS A 280 15.65 9.40 13.69
CA LYS A 280 14.33 9.95 14.01
C LYS A 280 13.83 10.94 12.97
N ARG A 281 14.75 11.74 12.43
CA ARG A 281 14.46 12.71 11.37
C ARG A 281 14.05 11.98 10.10
N ILE A 282 14.78 10.93 9.73
CA ILE A 282 14.49 10.07 8.57
C ILE A 282 13.11 9.42 8.71
N CYS A 283 12.80 8.85 9.86
CA CYS A 283 11.49 8.25 10.11
C CYS A 283 10.35 9.28 10.02
N ALA A 284 10.55 10.50 10.53
CA ALA A 284 9.57 11.58 10.40
C ALA A 284 9.34 11.99 8.93
N ILE A 285 10.42 12.24 8.17
CA ILE A 285 10.34 12.58 6.74
C ILE A 285 9.60 11.47 5.98
N THR A 286 9.98 10.23 6.25
CA THR A 286 9.48 9.06 5.55
C THR A 286 7.99 8.82 5.82
N GLY A 287 7.57 8.88 7.09
CA GLY A 287 6.17 8.77 7.48
C GLY A 287 5.30 9.87 6.88
N ASP A 288 5.82 11.10 6.83
CA ASP A 288 5.07 12.22 6.25
C ASP A 288 4.98 12.15 4.73
N LEU A 289 6.06 11.82 4.03
CA LEU A 289 6.07 11.75 2.56
C LEU A 289 5.18 10.63 2.02
N ALA A 290 5.21 9.43 2.63
CA ALA A 290 4.50 8.28 2.09
C ALA A 290 3.11 8.03 2.69
N PHE A 291 2.80 8.63 3.84
CA PHE A 291 1.53 8.36 4.54
C PHE A 291 0.81 9.65 4.95
N GLN A 292 1.37 10.48 5.83
CA GLN A 292 0.61 11.59 6.43
C GLN A 292 0.21 12.66 5.41
N SER A 293 1.14 13.07 4.55
CA SER A 293 0.87 14.09 3.52
C SER A 293 -0.15 13.59 2.50
N LEU A 294 -0.03 12.33 2.08
CA LEU A 294 -0.96 11.70 1.12
C LEU A 294 -2.36 11.56 1.71
N ARG A 295 -2.48 11.19 3.00
CA ARG A 295 -3.76 11.17 3.71
C ARG A 295 -4.44 12.53 3.69
N ARG A 296 -3.70 13.58 4.05
CA ARG A 296 -4.22 14.96 4.09
C ARG A 296 -4.64 15.43 2.70
N ALA A 297 -3.77 15.26 1.71
CA ALA A 297 -4.06 15.61 0.31
C ALA A 297 -5.29 14.87 -0.23
N TRP A 298 -5.44 13.58 0.09
CA TRP A 298 -6.60 12.78 -0.31
C TRP A 298 -7.91 13.33 0.27
N ILE A 299 -7.91 13.63 1.58
CA ILE A 299 -9.08 14.22 2.26
C ILE A 299 -9.42 15.60 1.68
N GLU A 300 -8.42 16.45 1.47
CA GLU A 300 -8.62 17.80 0.92
C GLU A 300 -9.25 17.75 -0.49
N VAL A 301 -8.68 16.93 -1.38
CA VAL A 301 -9.21 16.76 -2.75
C VAL A 301 -10.62 16.18 -2.74
N ALA A 302 -10.90 15.17 -1.92
CA ALA A 302 -12.21 14.53 -1.84
C ALA A 302 -13.29 15.48 -1.29
N THR A 303 -12.98 16.18 -0.21
CA THR A 303 -13.94 17.09 0.45
C THR A 303 -14.21 18.35 -0.37
N ALA A 304 -13.22 18.84 -1.13
CA ALA A 304 -13.40 19.98 -2.04
C ALA A 304 -14.47 19.75 -3.12
N VAL A 305 -14.77 18.49 -3.45
CA VAL A 305 -15.81 18.10 -4.42
C VAL A 305 -17.01 17.40 -3.77
N GLY A 306 -17.14 17.50 -2.45
CA GLY A 306 -18.32 17.05 -1.69
C GLY A 306 -18.36 15.55 -1.39
N VAL A 307 -17.26 14.81 -1.54
CA VAL A 307 -17.18 13.41 -1.07
C VAL A 307 -16.98 13.41 0.44
N PRO A 308 -17.85 12.76 1.23
CA PRO A 308 -17.65 12.64 2.67
C PRO A 308 -16.38 11.83 2.98
N ALA A 309 -15.51 12.41 3.79
CA ALA A 309 -14.24 11.81 4.20
C ALA A 309 -14.03 12.02 5.71
N PHE A 310 -13.58 10.97 6.39
CA PHE A 310 -13.17 11.03 7.80
C PHE A 310 -11.72 10.62 7.94
N GLY A 311 -10.96 11.34 8.76
CA GLY A 311 -9.55 11.11 9.01
C GLY A 311 -9.29 10.68 10.46
N TYR A 312 -8.38 9.73 10.68
CA TYR A 312 -7.85 9.43 12.01
C TYR A 312 -6.31 9.38 12.01
N ILE A 313 -5.72 9.49 13.19
CA ILE A 313 -4.33 9.10 13.47
C ILE A 313 -4.40 8.16 14.68
N PHE A 314 -3.84 6.97 14.55
CA PHE A 314 -3.76 6.00 15.64
C PHE A 314 -2.50 6.29 16.47
N THR A 315 -2.68 6.51 17.78
CA THR A 315 -1.62 6.98 18.68
C THR A 315 -1.61 6.20 20.00
N ASP A 316 -2.12 4.97 20.02
CA ASP A 316 -2.20 4.20 21.26
C ASP A 316 -0.79 3.75 21.71
N PRO A 317 -0.28 4.26 22.84
CA PRO A 317 1.04 3.87 23.33
C PRO A 317 1.09 2.40 23.79
N GLU A 318 -0.05 1.76 24.08
CA GLU A 318 -0.09 0.34 24.49
C GLU A 318 0.22 -0.60 23.31
N SER A 319 0.06 -0.12 22.08
CA SER A 319 0.45 -0.85 20.87
C SER A 319 1.97 -0.98 20.72
N VAL A 320 2.77 -0.16 21.42
CA VAL A 320 4.22 -0.15 21.30
C VAL A 320 4.81 -1.44 21.90
N VAL A 321 5.52 -2.19 21.07
CA VAL A 321 6.21 -3.40 21.51
C VAL A 321 7.38 -3.04 22.42
N ALA A 322 7.33 -3.48 23.68
CA ALA A 322 8.32 -3.09 24.70
C ALA A 322 9.77 -3.49 24.36
N SER A 323 9.99 -4.52 23.54
CA SER A 323 11.32 -4.91 23.06
C SER A 323 11.82 -4.09 21.88
N GLU A 324 10.96 -3.29 21.25
CA GLU A 324 11.24 -2.50 20.04
C GLU A 324 10.76 -1.04 20.20
N PRO A 325 11.12 -0.33 21.28
CA PRO A 325 10.60 1.01 21.56
C PRO A 325 10.98 2.06 20.50
N TRP A 326 12.02 1.80 19.72
CA TRP A 326 12.44 2.66 18.60
C TRP A 326 11.43 2.66 17.44
N LEU A 327 10.46 1.74 17.41
CA LEU A 327 9.43 1.71 16.38
C LEU A 327 8.23 2.60 16.69
N GLY A 328 8.04 2.99 17.96
CA GLY A 328 6.88 3.79 18.37
C GLY A 328 5.55 3.09 18.05
N VAL A 329 4.52 3.90 17.75
CA VAL A 329 3.22 3.41 17.27
C VAL A 329 3.35 3.15 15.77
N SER A 330 3.89 1.97 15.44
CA SER A 330 4.47 1.68 14.14
C SER A 330 3.50 1.10 13.12
N HIS A 331 3.93 1.02 11.86
CA HIS A 331 3.10 0.57 10.74
C HIS A 331 2.47 -0.80 11.04
N ALA A 332 1.17 -0.93 10.77
CA ALA A 332 0.36 -2.13 11.00
C ALA A 332 0.06 -2.47 12.47
N TYR A 333 0.53 -1.70 13.45
CA TYR A 333 0.24 -1.96 14.87
C TYR A 333 -1.24 -1.74 15.22
N GLU A 334 -2.00 -1.07 14.36
CA GLU A 334 -3.45 -0.91 14.47
C GLU A 334 -4.23 -2.15 14.03
N VAL A 335 -3.65 -3.07 13.24
CA VAL A 335 -4.36 -4.21 12.63
C VAL A 335 -4.95 -5.21 13.65
N PRO A 336 -4.29 -5.52 14.78
CA PRO A 336 -4.89 -6.39 15.79
C PRO A 336 -6.11 -5.77 16.47
N TYR A 337 -6.21 -4.44 16.56
CA TYR A 337 -7.25 -3.76 17.33
C TYR A 337 -8.68 -3.94 16.78
N PRO A 338 -8.93 -3.97 15.46
CA PRO A 338 -10.22 -4.41 14.92
C PRO A 338 -10.60 -5.86 15.25
N ALA A 339 -9.64 -6.68 15.70
CA ALA A 339 -9.82 -8.07 16.10
C ALA A 339 -9.76 -8.31 17.62
N ASP A 340 -9.35 -7.31 18.42
CA ASP A 340 -9.27 -7.35 19.88
C ASP A 340 -10.25 -6.34 20.53
N ASP A 341 -10.61 -6.62 21.79
CA ASP A 341 -11.70 -5.96 22.53
C ASP A 341 -11.50 -4.43 22.78
N GLU A 342 -10.36 -3.82 22.42
CA GLU A 342 -10.02 -2.45 22.81
C GLU A 342 -10.46 -1.34 21.83
N LEU A 343 -10.61 -1.63 20.52
CA LEU A 343 -11.23 -0.67 19.58
C LEU A 343 -12.75 -0.51 19.83
N LEU A 344 -13.33 -1.38 20.66
CA LEU A 344 -14.74 -1.43 21.01
C LEU A 344 -15.21 -0.17 21.75
N ASP A 345 -14.34 0.45 22.56
CA ASP A 345 -14.72 1.66 23.30
C ASP A 345 -14.62 2.95 22.46
N ILE A 346 -13.79 2.98 21.42
CA ILE A 346 -13.70 4.14 20.51
C ILE A 346 -14.91 4.18 19.56
N LEU A 347 -15.32 3.04 19.00
CA LEU A 347 -16.51 2.97 18.13
C LEU A 347 -17.84 3.15 18.89
N ARG A 348 -17.87 2.91 20.21
CA ARG A 348 -19.03 3.21 21.08
C ARG A 348 -19.23 4.71 21.34
N ASN A 349 -18.19 5.52 21.21
CA ASN A 349 -18.20 6.94 21.59
C ASN A 349 -18.28 7.91 20.40
N VAL A 350 -18.33 7.42 19.15
CA VAL A 350 -18.40 8.26 17.92
C VAL A 350 -19.76 8.11 17.20
N ALA A 351 -20.84 7.85 17.93
CA ALA A 351 -22.21 7.85 17.40
C ALA A 351 -23.10 8.90 18.07
#